data_AF-A0A840XRF1-F1
#
_entry.id   AF-A0A840XRF1-F1
#
_cell.length_a   1.000
_cell.length_b   1.000
_cell.length_c   1.000
_cell.angle_alpha   90.00
_cell.angle_beta   90.00
_cell.angle_gamma   90.00
#
_symmetry.space_group_name_H-M   'P 1'
#
loop_
_entity.id
_entity.type
_entity.pdbx_description
1 polymer ?
#
loop_
_entity_poly.entity_id
_entity_poly.type
_entity_poly.pdbx_seq_one_letter_code
_entity_poly.pdbx_strand_id
1 'polypeptide(L)'
;MAVTQLMIAGFGALILTLAVHQGRLQERSKPAPPLPPTPARLAFEAEQRAAEARAAEVRRQAEAAAAVAAANVEEETVLAEGPGRSETFGYCVACHNTAVIRRSAFTRDRWDELMDWMTEKHGMNPLEGELRQTIVDYLAAHYGPRQRGPRGGNPFLN
;
A
#
# COMPACT_ATOMS: atom_id res chain seq x y z
N MET A 1 54.27 -39.16 -62.62
CA MET A 1 53.57 -37.86 -62.76
C MET A 1 52.04 -38.00 -62.82
N ALA A 2 51.47 -39.00 -63.49
CA ALA A 2 50.01 -39.18 -63.57
C ALA A 2 49.30 -39.46 -62.22
N VAL A 3 49.92 -40.21 -61.31
CA VAL A 3 49.30 -40.58 -60.02
C VAL A 3 49.10 -39.37 -59.09
N THR A 4 50.09 -38.46 -59.04
CA THR A 4 50.03 -37.24 -58.23
C THR A 4 48.91 -36.30 -58.70
N GLN A 5 48.71 -36.22 -60.02
CA GLN A 5 47.69 -35.35 -60.63
C GLN A 5 46.27 -35.90 -60.42
N LEU A 6 46.10 -37.23 -60.42
CA LEU A 6 44.83 -37.88 -60.08
C LEU A 6 44.45 -37.67 -58.60
N MET A 7 45.43 -37.73 -57.68
CA MET A 7 45.17 -37.50 -56.26
C MET A 7 44.81 -36.03 -55.98
N ILE A 8 45.48 -35.06 -56.60
CA ILE A 8 45.14 -33.64 -56.45
C ILE A 8 43.72 -33.36 -56.98
N ALA A 9 43.36 -33.94 -58.14
CA ALA A 9 42.01 -33.83 -58.68
C ALA A 9 40.95 -34.49 -57.78
N GLY A 10 41.27 -35.65 -57.20
CA GLY A 10 40.39 -36.36 -56.26
C GLY A 10 40.15 -35.59 -54.95
N PHE A 11 41.20 -34.99 -54.36
CA PHE A 11 41.07 -34.14 -53.17
C PHE A 11 40.27 -32.86 -53.46
N GLY A 12 40.49 -32.23 -54.61
CA GLY A 12 39.70 -31.06 -55.04
C GLY A 12 38.21 -31.38 -55.20
N ALA A 13 37.87 -32.52 -55.81
CA ALA A 13 36.49 -32.99 -55.95
C ALA A 13 35.85 -33.36 -54.60
N LEU A 14 36.62 -33.95 -53.67
CA LEU A 14 36.15 -34.28 -52.33
C LEU A 14 35.90 -33.03 -51.49
N ILE A 15 36.80 -32.04 -51.50
CA ILE A 15 36.60 -30.77 -50.79
C ILE A 15 35.38 -30.02 -51.33
N LEU A 16 35.19 -30.00 -52.66
CA LEU A 16 34.04 -29.36 -53.28
C LEU A 16 32.72 -30.05 -52.90
N THR A 17 32.69 -31.39 -52.89
CA THR A 17 31.49 -32.14 -52.48
C THR A 17 31.18 -31.99 -50.99
N LEU A 18 32.19 -31.98 -50.12
CA LEU A 18 32.02 -31.67 -48.70
C LEU A 18 31.51 -30.25 -48.48
N ALA A 19 32.04 -29.24 -49.17
CA ALA A 19 31.57 -27.86 -49.06
C ALA A 19 30.11 -27.71 -49.50
N VAL A 20 29.72 -28.35 -50.60
CA VAL A 20 28.31 -28.38 -51.06
C VAL A 20 27.41 -29.12 -50.09
N HIS A 21 27.87 -30.22 -49.49
CA HIS A 21 27.12 -30.97 -48.50
C HIS A 21 26.92 -30.15 -47.21
N GLN A 22 27.99 -29.53 -46.71
CA GLN A 22 27.97 -28.64 -45.55
C GLN A 22 27.03 -27.45 -45.77
N GLY A 23 27.07 -26.81 -46.95
CA GLY A 23 26.15 -25.74 -47.30
C GLY A 23 24.68 -26.17 -47.29
N ARG A 24 24.36 -27.36 -47.82
CA ARG A 24 22.99 -27.92 -47.78
C ARG A 24 22.53 -28.26 -46.37
N LEU A 25 23.43 -28.75 -45.51
CA LEU A 25 23.10 -29.01 -44.11
C LEU A 25 22.81 -27.71 -43.36
N GLN A 26 23.61 -26.65 -43.61
CA GLN A 26 23.44 -25.35 -42.98
C GLN A 26 22.16 -24.63 -43.43
N GLU A 27 21.73 -24.80 -44.69
CA GLU A 27 20.44 -24.28 -45.14
C GLU A 27 19.26 -25.04 -44.51
N ARG A 28 19.37 -26.37 -44.35
CA ARG A 28 18.34 -27.19 -43.70
C ARG A 28 18.24 -26.95 -42.20
N SER A 29 19.32 -26.53 -41.55
CA SER A 29 19.34 -26.22 -40.13
C SER A 29 18.86 -24.81 -39.79
N LYS A 30 18.59 -23.96 -40.80
CA LYS A 30 18.00 -22.64 -40.54
C LYS A 30 16.62 -22.85 -39.91
N PRO A 31 16.39 -22.36 -38.67
CA PRO A 31 15.07 -22.48 -38.07
C PRO A 31 14.06 -21.76 -38.96
N ALA A 32 12.90 -22.38 -39.17
CA ALA A 32 11.81 -21.75 -39.88
C ALA A 32 11.47 -20.40 -39.20
N PRO A 33 11.06 -19.38 -39.97
CA PRO A 33 10.58 -18.14 -39.36
C PRO A 33 9.43 -18.47 -38.41
N PRO A 34 9.35 -17.80 -37.24
CA PRO A 34 8.31 -18.10 -36.27
C PRO A 34 6.94 -17.89 -36.92
N LEU A 35 6.08 -18.90 -36.81
CA LEU A 35 4.69 -18.81 -37.27
C LEU A 35 3.96 -17.72 -36.48
N PRO A 36 2.99 -17.01 -37.09
CA PRO A 36 2.16 -16.08 -36.35
C PRO A 36 1.38 -16.81 -35.25
N PRO A 37 1.15 -16.19 -34.08
CA PRO A 37 0.38 -16.80 -33.03
C PRO A 37 -1.06 -17.06 -33.48
N THR A 38 -1.63 -18.18 -33.04
CA THR A 38 -3.05 -18.48 -33.28
C THR A 38 -3.94 -17.53 -32.46
N PRO A 39 -5.19 -17.29 -32.86
CA PRO A 39 -6.14 -16.50 -32.07
C PRO A 39 -6.29 -17.01 -30.63
N ALA A 40 -6.25 -18.33 -30.42
CA ALA A 40 -6.31 -18.94 -29.09
C ALA A 40 -5.09 -18.57 -28.23
N ARG A 41 -3.89 -18.55 -28.80
CA ARG A 41 -2.67 -18.13 -28.08
C ARG A 41 -2.74 -16.64 -27.72
N LEU A 42 -3.21 -15.80 -28.64
CA LEU A 42 -3.38 -14.37 -28.38
C LEU A 42 -4.38 -14.09 -27.27
N ALA A 43 -5.50 -14.83 -27.24
CA ALA A 43 -6.49 -14.73 -26.17
C ALA A 43 -5.91 -15.13 -24.81
N PHE A 44 -5.20 -16.26 -24.74
CA PHE A 44 -4.53 -16.69 -23.52
C PHE A 44 -3.48 -15.69 -23.04
N GLU A 45 -2.65 -15.15 -23.94
CA GLU A 45 -1.67 -14.11 -23.57
C GLU A 45 -2.35 -12.81 -23.10
N ALA A 46 -3.50 -12.46 -23.68
CA ALA A 46 -4.28 -11.30 -23.23
C ALA A 46 -4.86 -11.52 -21.83
N GLU A 47 -5.36 -12.72 -21.54
CA GLU A 47 -5.82 -13.12 -20.21
C GLU A 47 -4.67 -13.11 -19.19
N GLN A 48 -3.49 -13.62 -19.55
CA GLN A 48 -2.30 -13.58 -18.71
C GLN A 48 -1.88 -12.14 -18.38
N ARG A 49 -1.79 -11.26 -19.40
CA ARG A 49 -1.49 -9.83 -19.18
C ARG A 49 -2.55 -9.15 -18.29
N ALA A 50 -3.83 -9.49 -18.49
CA ALA A 50 -4.90 -8.96 -17.66
C ALA A 50 -4.79 -9.45 -16.21
N ALA A 51 -4.42 -10.72 -15.99
CA ALA A 51 -4.19 -11.29 -14.67
C ALA A 51 -2.99 -10.63 -13.97
N GLU A 52 -1.88 -10.43 -14.68
CA GLU A 52 -0.71 -9.71 -14.17
C GLU A 52 -1.03 -8.27 -13.80
N ALA A 53 -1.80 -7.55 -14.63
CA ALA A 53 -2.24 -6.19 -14.35
C ALA A 53 -3.12 -6.12 -13.10
N ARG A 54 -4.07 -7.07 -12.94
CA ARG A 54 -4.90 -7.19 -11.74
C ARG A 54 -4.05 -7.49 -10.50
N ALA A 55 -3.09 -8.41 -10.59
CA ALA A 55 -2.19 -8.74 -9.50
C ALA A 55 -1.31 -7.54 -9.10
N ALA A 56 -0.84 -6.76 -10.07
CA ALA A 56 -0.08 -5.54 -9.82
C ALA A 56 -0.93 -4.47 -9.11
N GLU A 57 -2.21 -4.33 -9.48
CA GLU A 57 -3.14 -3.43 -8.77
C GLU A 57 -3.40 -3.89 -7.34
N VAL A 58 -3.69 -5.18 -7.12
CA VAL A 58 -3.88 -5.74 -5.77
C VAL A 58 -2.65 -5.48 -4.89
N ARG A 59 -1.44 -5.65 -5.44
CA ARG A 59 -0.20 -5.33 -4.71
C ARG A 59 -0.11 -3.85 -4.36
N ARG A 60 -0.38 -2.94 -5.30
CA ARG A 60 -0.40 -1.49 -5.01
C ARG A 60 -1.43 -1.12 -3.94
N GLN A 61 -2.61 -1.72 -4.00
CA GLN A 61 -3.66 -1.50 -3.00
C GLN A 61 -3.24 -2.00 -1.62
N ALA A 62 -2.59 -3.17 -1.55
CA ALA A 62 -2.07 -3.71 -0.30
C ALA A 62 -0.97 -2.82 0.29
N GLU A 63 -0.05 -2.32 -0.54
CA GLU A 63 1.00 -1.37 -0.12
C GLU A 63 0.39 -0.05 0.38
N ALA A 64 -0.60 0.49 -0.32
CA ALA A 64 -1.32 1.69 0.10
C ALA A 64 -2.08 1.48 1.43
N ALA A 65 -2.77 0.35 1.59
CA ALA A 65 -3.46 0.01 2.83
C ALA A 65 -2.49 -0.14 4.00
N ALA A 66 -1.32 -0.78 3.78
CA ALA A 66 -0.27 -0.89 4.78
C ALA A 66 0.30 0.49 5.18
N ALA A 67 0.50 1.39 4.22
CA ALA A 67 0.95 2.76 4.49
C ALA A 67 -0.09 3.54 5.32
N VAL A 68 -1.38 3.41 5.02
CA VAL A 68 -2.46 4.02 5.81
C VAL A 68 -2.50 3.43 7.22
N ALA A 69 -2.36 2.10 7.37
CA ALA A 69 -2.33 1.46 8.68
C ALA A 69 -1.16 1.96 9.53
N ALA A 70 0.04 2.05 8.93
CA ALA A 70 1.22 2.57 9.61
C ALA A 70 1.06 4.05 10.03
N ALA A 71 0.45 4.89 9.19
CA ALA A 71 0.23 6.30 9.48
C ALA A 71 -0.81 6.57 10.59
N ASN A 72 -1.67 5.60 10.90
CA ASN A 72 -2.72 5.74 11.92
C ASN A 72 -2.30 5.25 13.30
N VAL A 73 -1.06 4.76 13.47
CA VAL A 73 -0.50 4.46 14.79
C VAL A 73 -0.12 5.80 15.44
N GLU A 74 -0.92 6.24 16.40
CA GLU A 74 -0.57 7.39 17.23
C GLU A 74 0.24 6.94 18.44
N GLU A 75 1.09 7.83 18.92
CA GLU A 75 1.83 7.68 20.17
C GLU A 75 1.17 8.51 21.26
N GLU A 76 1.33 8.12 22.52
CA GLU A 76 0.75 8.86 23.67
C GLU A 76 1.16 10.34 23.69
N THR A 77 2.37 10.63 23.20
CA THR A 77 2.96 11.96 23.11
C THR A 77 2.20 12.92 22.19
N VAL A 78 1.26 12.44 21.38
CA VAL A 78 0.36 13.28 20.58
C VAL A 78 -0.61 14.08 21.46
N LEU A 79 -0.90 13.60 22.66
CA LEU A 79 -1.69 14.31 23.67
C LEU A 79 -0.80 15.20 24.56
N ALA A 80 -1.35 16.33 25.01
CA ALA A 80 -0.67 17.25 25.92
C ALA A 80 -0.13 16.54 27.17
N GLU A 81 1.09 16.85 27.59
CA GLU A 81 1.68 16.25 28.79
C GLU A 81 0.92 16.65 30.06
N GLY A 82 0.63 15.67 30.92
CA GLY A 82 -0.03 15.90 32.21
C GLY A 82 -0.56 14.61 32.87
N PRO A 83 -0.94 14.67 34.16
CA PRO A 83 -1.55 13.56 34.88
C PRO A 83 -2.85 13.12 34.20
N GLY A 84 -3.03 11.81 33.98
CA GLY A 84 -4.19 11.27 33.26
C GLY A 84 -4.01 11.13 31.75
N ARG A 85 -2.85 11.54 31.19
CA ARG A 85 -2.58 11.39 29.75
C ARG A 85 -2.58 9.93 29.31
N SER A 86 -1.91 9.05 30.05
CA SER A 86 -1.75 7.64 29.67
C SER A 86 -3.08 6.91 29.72
N GLU A 87 -3.88 7.15 30.77
CA GLU A 87 -5.24 6.62 30.92
C GLU A 87 -6.15 7.12 29.79
N THR A 88 -6.12 8.43 29.51
CA THR A 88 -6.91 9.03 28.42
C THR A 88 -6.51 8.44 27.08
N PHE A 89 -5.21 8.33 26.79
CA PHE A 89 -4.73 7.76 25.55
C PHE A 89 -5.20 6.32 25.39
N GLY A 90 -4.96 5.46 26.38
CA GLY A 90 -5.32 4.04 26.33
C GLY A 90 -6.82 3.79 26.12
N TYR A 91 -7.69 4.59 26.76
CA TYR A 91 -9.14 4.42 26.63
C TYR A 91 -9.71 5.06 25.37
N CYS A 92 -9.24 6.26 24.99
CA CYS A 92 -9.89 7.02 23.93
C CYS A 92 -9.41 6.64 22.52
N VAL A 93 -8.27 5.95 22.37
CA VAL A 93 -7.76 5.52 21.05
C VAL A 93 -8.25 4.15 20.60
N ALA A 94 -9.02 3.44 21.45
CA ALA A 94 -9.54 2.11 21.12
C ALA A 94 -10.48 2.09 19.91
N CYS A 95 -11.17 3.21 19.62
CA CYS A 95 -12.17 3.29 18.56
C CYS A 95 -11.85 4.32 17.47
N HIS A 96 -11.07 5.36 17.77
CA HIS A 96 -10.70 6.42 16.81
C HIS A 96 -9.42 7.13 17.26
N ASN A 97 -8.75 7.85 16.37
CA ASN A 97 -7.56 8.63 16.73
C ASN A 97 -7.86 9.83 17.66
N THR A 98 -6.81 10.38 18.27
CA THR A 98 -6.86 11.49 19.24
C THR A 98 -7.23 12.84 18.62
N ALA A 99 -7.31 12.94 17.28
CA ALA A 99 -7.68 14.18 16.62
C ALA A 99 -9.07 14.67 17.06
N VAL A 100 -9.95 13.78 17.51
CA VAL A 100 -11.29 14.13 18.06
C VAL A 100 -11.16 14.88 19.38
N ILE A 101 -10.28 14.41 20.25
CA ILE A 101 -9.99 15.02 21.54
C ILE A 101 -9.38 16.41 21.32
N ARG A 102 -8.33 16.46 20.48
CA ARG A 102 -7.51 17.66 20.24
C ARG A 102 -8.27 18.82 19.59
N ARG A 103 -9.30 18.53 18.79
CA ARG A 103 -10.16 19.57 18.18
C ARG A 103 -11.32 20.00 19.07
N SER A 104 -11.68 19.18 20.06
CA SER A 104 -12.75 19.47 21.00
C SER A 104 -12.33 20.52 22.02
N ALA A 105 -13.31 21.14 22.68
CA ALA A 105 -13.10 22.15 23.71
C ALA A 105 -14.37 22.24 24.55
N PHE A 106 -14.41 21.50 25.66
CA PHE A 106 -15.59 21.39 26.51
C PHE A 106 -15.26 21.72 27.95
N THR A 107 -16.26 22.18 28.70
CA THR A 107 -16.14 22.27 30.16
C THR A 107 -15.97 20.88 30.74
N ARG A 108 -15.50 20.79 31.99
CA ARG A 108 -15.38 19.53 32.73
C ARG A 108 -16.70 18.75 32.73
N ASP A 109 -17.80 19.39 33.11
CA ASP A 109 -19.12 18.76 33.17
C ASP A 109 -19.56 18.25 31.79
N ARG A 110 -19.22 18.98 30.73
CA ARG A 110 -19.57 18.56 29.37
C ARG A 110 -18.71 17.39 28.88
N TRP A 111 -17.45 17.31 29.31
CA TRP A 111 -16.63 16.10 29.09
C TRP A 111 -17.18 14.90 29.84
N ASP A 112 -17.64 15.12 31.07
CA ASP A 112 -18.26 14.11 31.92
C ASP A 112 -19.51 13.51 31.26
N GLU A 113 -20.46 14.37 30.86
CA GLU A 113 -21.66 13.98 30.10
C GLU A 113 -21.33 13.24 28.79
N LEU A 114 -20.22 13.62 28.14
CA LEU A 114 -19.81 12.96 26.91
C LEU A 114 -19.39 11.50 27.16
N MET A 115 -18.79 11.17 28.30
CA MET A 115 -18.44 9.79 28.64
C MET A 115 -19.69 8.90 28.74
N ASP A 116 -20.76 9.45 29.31
CA ASP A 116 -22.05 8.76 29.41
C ASP A 116 -22.65 8.57 28.00
N TRP A 117 -22.62 9.62 27.17
CA TRP A 117 -23.09 9.55 25.79
C TRP A 117 -22.30 8.55 24.94
N MET A 118 -20.98 8.49 25.08
CA MET A 118 -20.13 7.51 24.38
C MET A 118 -20.44 6.09 24.81
N THR A 119 -20.72 5.88 26.10
CA THR A 119 -21.15 4.59 26.63
C THR A 119 -22.52 4.19 26.03
N GLU A 120 -23.51 5.07 26.12
CA GLU A 120 -24.89 4.79 25.72
C GLU A 120 -25.08 4.68 24.20
N LYS A 121 -24.40 5.52 23.41
CA LYS A 121 -24.64 5.64 21.96
C LYS A 121 -23.58 4.97 21.12
N HIS A 122 -22.37 4.82 21.64
CA HIS A 122 -21.25 4.26 20.89
C HIS A 122 -20.70 2.96 21.48
N GLY A 123 -21.28 2.49 22.59
CA GLY A 123 -20.90 1.22 23.21
C GLY A 123 -19.49 1.26 23.81
N MET A 124 -19.02 2.44 24.22
CA MET A 124 -17.78 2.56 24.99
C MET A 124 -17.96 1.85 26.33
N ASN A 125 -16.93 1.13 26.81
CA ASN A 125 -16.99 0.58 28.16
C ASN A 125 -17.13 1.73 29.17
N PRO A 126 -18.04 1.63 30.15
CA PRO A 126 -18.23 2.68 31.15
C PRO A 126 -16.93 3.00 31.87
N LEU A 127 -16.65 4.29 32.04
CA LEU A 127 -15.64 4.76 32.97
C LEU A 127 -16.31 4.97 34.32
N GLU A 128 -15.70 4.49 35.40
CA GLU A 128 -16.27 4.58 36.75
C GLU A 128 -15.21 5.04 37.76
N GLY A 129 -15.67 5.59 38.89
CA GLY A 129 -14.82 5.94 40.02
C GLY A 129 -13.65 6.87 39.68
N GLU A 130 -12.48 6.55 40.24
CA GLU A 130 -11.24 7.34 40.11
C GLU A 130 -10.76 7.44 38.66
N LEU A 131 -10.97 6.39 37.85
CA LEU A 131 -10.55 6.38 36.45
C LEU A 131 -11.32 7.44 35.64
N ARG A 132 -12.65 7.53 35.83
CA ARG A 132 -13.47 8.55 35.18
C ARG A 132 -13.03 9.95 35.58
N GLN A 133 -12.78 10.16 36.87
CA GLN A 133 -12.30 11.46 37.37
C GLN A 133 -10.95 11.83 36.73
N THR A 134 -10.00 10.90 36.71
CA THR A 134 -8.67 11.10 36.12
C THR A 134 -8.75 11.52 34.64
N ILE A 135 -9.55 10.80 33.84
CA ILE A 135 -9.71 11.09 32.41
C ILE A 135 -10.44 12.42 32.19
N VAL A 136 -11.56 12.66 32.90
CA VAL A 136 -12.36 13.89 32.72
C VAL A 136 -11.59 15.13 33.19
N ASP A 137 -10.84 15.03 34.28
CA ASP A 137 -10.01 16.13 34.78
C ASP A 137 -8.88 16.45 33.80
N TYR A 138 -8.21 15.44 33.25
CA TYR A 138 -7.20 15.63 32.21
C TYR A 138 -7.80 16.30 30.95
N LEU A 139 -8.94 15.79 30.47
CA LEU A 139 -9.62 16.36 29.30
C LEU A 139 -10.03 17.82 29.52
N ALA A 140 -10.55 18.17 30.70
CA ALA A 140 -10.93 19.53 31.04
C ALA A 140 -9.73 20.47 31.17
N ALA A 141 -8.64 20.00 31.79
CA ALA A 141 -7.43 20.79 32.01
C ALA A 141 -6.71 21.12 30.70
N HIS A 142 -6.61 20.15 29.78
CA HIS A 142 -5.83 20.29 28.56
C HIS A 142 -6.66 20.61 27.30
N TYR A 143 -7.94 20.26 27.30
CA TYR A 143 -8.88 20.45 26.17
C TYR A 143 -10.17 21.13 26.64
N GLY A 144 -10.02 22.13 27.51
CA GLY A 144 -11.09 22.99 28.01
C GLY A 144 -11.64 23.98 26.98
N PRO A 145 -12.65 24.81 27.33
CA PRO A 145 -13.21 25.81 26.43
C PRO A 145 -12.14 26.78 25.93
N ARG A 146 -12.01 26.92 24.61
CA ARG A 146 -11.12 27.92 24.00
C ARG A 146 -11.74 29.31 24.17
N GLN A 147 -10.97 30.24 24.73
CA GLN A 147 -11.38 31.65 24.82
C GLN A 147 -11.70 32.16 23.41
N ARG A 148 -12.94 32.57 23.18
CA ARG A 148 -13.33 33.21 21.92
C ARG A 148 -12.59 34.55 21.89
N GLY A 149 -11.61 34.70 21.01
CA GLY A 149 -10.90 35.97 20.84
C GLY A 149 -11.87 37.11 20.47
N PRO A 150 -11.47 38.38 20.60
CA PRO A 150 -12.34 39.55 20.34
C PRO A 150 -13.00 39.58 18.96
N ARG A 151 -12.52 38.77 18.01
CA ARG A 151 -13.04 38.62 16.65
C ARG A 151 -14.08 37.51 16.50
N GLY A 152 -14.81 37.17 17.57
CA GLY A 152 -15.95 36.26 17.54
C GLY A 152 -17.21 36.82 16.86
N GLY A 153 -17.09 37.93 16.11
CA GLY A 153 -18.17 38.50 15.31
C GLY A 153 -18.49 37.61 14.11
N ASN A 154 -19.77 37.48 13.80
CA ASN A 154 -20.24 36.73 12.65
C ASN A 154 -19.67 37.33 11.35
N PRO A 155 -18.86 36.59 10.57
CA PRO A 155 -18.21 37.13 9.37
C PRO A 155 -19.16 37.42 8.21
N PHE A 156 -20.45 37.11 8.37
CA PHE A 156 -21.49 37.29 7.36
C PHE A 156 -22.44 38.47 7.67
N LEU A 157 -22.17 39.26 8.70
CA LEU A 157 -22.97 40.45 9.05
C LEU A 157 -22.46 41.75 8.40
N ASN A 158 -21.77 41.67 7.26
CA ASN A 158 -21.34 42.84 6.48
C ASN A 158 -22.17 42.98 5.21
#